data_AF-A0AAD5TAQ1-F1
#
_entry.id   AF-A0AAD5TAQ1-F1
#
_cell.length_a   1.000
_cell.length_b   1.000
_cell.length_c   1.000
_cell.angle_alpha   90.00
_cell.angle_beta   90.00
_cell.angle_gamma   90.00
#
_symmetry.space_group_name_H-M   'P 1'
#
loop_
_entity.id
_entity.type
_entity.pdbx_description
1 polymer ?
#
loop_
_entity_poly.entity_id
_entity_poly.type
_entity_poly.pdbx_seq_one_letter_code
_entity_poly.pdbx_strand_id
1 'polypeptide(L)'
;MITPSDANSTANDLSIRGVNEVISCFAVINTHLDRLIYCLAGILFKPTSPEPFGGPKSFPGYWLYEGTTTSALIEFIVNSAYRTYWGWKGRFGLDAVVSAVNRVLELHNETGRFKSLADEYVLRGMDRSNHAEYRKVSSIPAPFQFFGTSDNAEDLNAVYFSAWDVRRNIDSE
;
A
#
# COMPACT_ATOMS: atom_id res chain seq x y z
N MET A 1 -21.18 -29.57 -23.06
CA MET A 1 -20.91 -28.34 -23.82
C MET A 1 -21.18 -27.19 -22.87
N ILE A 2 -20.15 -26.51 -22.36
CA ILE A 2 -20.30 -25.43 -21.37
C ILE A 2 -20.67 -24.16 -22.15
N THR A 3 -21.79 -23.52 -21.84
CA THR A 3 -22.17 -22.28 -22.53
C THR A 3 -21.34 -21.09 -21.99
N PRO A 4 -21.13 -20.03 -22.77
CA PRO A 4 -20.34 -18.88 -22.33
C PRO A 4 -20.84 -18.23 -21.03
N SER A 5 -22.16 -18.32 -20.74
CA SER A 5 -22.74 -17.84 -19.48
C SER A 5 -22.33 -18.67 -18.27
N ASP A 6 -22.21 -20.00 -18.44
CA ASP A 6 -21.83 -20.91 -17.35
C ASP A 6 -20.35 -20.73 -16.98
N ALA A 7 -19.49 -20.51 -17.97
CA ALA A 7 -18.07 -20.24 -17.75
C ALA A 7 -17.86 -18.95 -16.94
N ASN A 8 -18.60 -17.87 -17.25
CA ASN A 8 -18.52 -16.62 -16.51
C ASN A 8 -19.07 -16.74 -15.08
N SER A 9 -20.10 -17.57 -14.87
CA SER A 9 -20.63 -17.86 -13.53
C SER A 9 -19.61 -18.60 -12.66
N THR A 10 -18.94 -19.63 -13.21
CA THR A 10 -17.91 -20.38 -12.48
C THR A 10 -16.66 -19.56 -12.13
N ALA A 11 -16.21 -18.68 -13.03
CA ALA A 11 -15.07 -17.80 -12.76
C ALA A 11 -15.36 -16.81 -11.62
N ASN A 12 -16.58 -16.25 -11.58
CA ASN A 12 -17.01 -15.36 -10.50
C ASN A 12 -17.15 -16.12 -9.16
N ASP A 13 -17.67 -17.34 -9.16
CA ASP A 13 -17.76 -18.17 -7.95
C ASP A 13 -16.37 -18.48 -7.37
N LEU A 14 -15.38 -18.80 -8.22
CA LEU A 14 -14.00 -19.04 -7.79
C LEU A 14 -13.35 -17.79 -7.18
N SER A 15 -13.58 -16.62 -7.75
CA SER A 15 -13.10 -15.36 -7.17
C SER A 15 -13.71 -15.08 -5.81
N ILE A 16 -15.04 -15.23 -5.65
CA ILE A 16 -15.74 -15.01 -4.37
C ILE A 16 -15.19 -15.98 -3.30
N ARG A 17 -15.05 -17.26 -3.65
CA ARG A 17 -14.41 -18.25 -2.78
C ARG A 17 -13.00 -17.84 -2.42
N GLY A 18 -12.19 -17.41 -3.38
CA GLY A 18 -10.83 -16.95 -3.14
C GLY A 18 -10.76 -15.79 -2.14
N VAL A 19 -11.67 -14.82 -2.22
CA VAL A 19 -11.76 -13.73 -1.25
C VAL A 19 -12.07 -14.27 0.14
N ASN A 20 -13.06 -15.16 0.26
CA ASN A 20 -13.43 -15.76 1.54
C ASN A 20 -12.30 -16.59 2.17
N GLU A 21 -11.52 -17.31 1.35
CA GLU A 21 -10.36 -18.07 1.82
C GLU A 21 -9.28 -17.14 2.40
N VAL A 22 -8.96 -16.04 1.70
CA VAL A 22 -7.99 -15.06 2.22
C VAL A 22 -8.48 -14.44 3.54
N ILE A 23 -9.76 -14.07 3.62
CA ILE A 23 -10.35 -13.54 4.86
C ILE A 23 -10.29 -14.58 5.99
N SER A 24 -10.58 -15.85 5.67
CA SER A 24 -10.52 -16.94 6.64
C SER A 24 -9.10 -17.17 7.15
N CYS A 25 -8.08 -17.07 6.28
CA CYS A 25 -6.69 -17.10 6.70
C CYS A 25 -6.38 -15.96 7.68
N PHE A 26 -6.90 -14.75 7.43
CA PHE A 26 -6.69 -13.59 8.31
C PHE A 26 -7.44 -13.66 9.64
N ALA A 27 -8.51 -14.45 9.74
CA ALA A 27 -9.30 -14.59 10.96
C ALA A 27 -8.51 -15.19 12.14
N VAL A 28 -7.38 -15.87 11.90
CA VAL A 28 -6.53 -16.43 12.96
C VAL A 28 -5.66 -15.37 13.64
N ILE A 29 -5.55 -14.17 13.06
CA ILE A 29 -4.72 -13.08 13.58
C ILE A 29 -5.57 -12.15 14.43
N ASN A 30 -5.11 -11.84 15.64
CA ASN A 30 -5.74 -10.87 16.54
C ASN A 30 -5.44 -9.42 16.12
N THR A 31 -5.91 -9.02 14.94
CA THR A 31 -5.72 -7.68 14.38
C THR A 31 -6.90 -7.33 13.47
N HIS A 32 -7.22 -6.05 13.35
CA HIS A 32 -8.32 -5.60 12.48
C HIS A 32 -8.10 -6.01 11.02
N LEU A 33 -9.13 -6.54 10.35
CA LEU A 33 -9.04 -7.08 8.99
C LEU A 33 -8.50 -6.06 7.99
N ASP A 34 -8.95 -4.80 8.06
CA ASP A 34 -8.47 -3.73 7.17
C ASP A 34 -6.95 -3.58 7.21
N ARG A 35 -6.35 -3.72 8.39
CA ARG A 35 -4.90 -3.61 8.54
C ARG A 35 -4.19 -4.75 7.82
N LEU A 36 -4.74 -5.96 7.87
CA LEU A 36 -4.20 -7.12 7.17
C LEU A 36 -4.35 -6.97 5.65
N ILE A 37 -5.47 -6.44 5.18
CA ILE A 37 -5.72 -6.15 3.76
C ILE A 37 -4.78 -5.05 3.24
N TYR A 38 -4.57 -3.97 4.00
CA TYR A 38 -3.60 -2.94 3.63
C TYR A 38 -2.17 -3.47 3.64
N CYS A 39 -1.80 -4.30 4.61
CA CYS A 39 -0.50 -4.95 4.64
C CYS A 39 -0.29 -5.82 3.39
N LEU A 40 -1.30 -6.63 3.03
CA LEU A 40 -1.31 -7.45 1.81
C LEU A 40 -1.09 -6.59 0.56
N ALA A 41 -1.84 -5.50 0.43
CA ALA A 41 -1.69 -4.54 -0.67
C ALA A 41 -0.27 -3.93 -0.68
N GLY A 42 0.28 -3.53 0.47
CA GLY A 42 1.63 -2.97 0.54
C GLY A 42 2.75 -3.93 0.13
N ILE A 43 2.55 -5.23 0.32
CA ILE A 43 3.49 -6.27 -0.13
C ILE A 43 3.38 -6.49 -1.64
N LEU A 44 2.15 -6.53 -2.17
CA LEU A 44 1.87 -6.80 -3.58
C LEU A 44 2.10 -5.59 -4.49
N PHE A 45 1.75 -4.38 -4.05
CA PHE A 45 1.74 -3.17 -4.87
C PHE A 45 3.12 -2.50 -4.90
N LYS A 46 4.07 -3.19 -5.54
CA LYS A 46 5.44 -2.71 -5.75
C LYS A 46 5.88 -2.98 -7.19
N PRO A 47 6.79 -2.17 -7.76
CA PRO A 47 7.22 -2.34 -9.14
C PRO A 47 7.80 -3.71 -9.48
N THR A 48 8.39 -4.38 -8.48
CA THR A 48 9.02 -5.71 -8.63
C THR A 48 8.06 -6.88 -8.45
N SER A 49 6.78 -6.64 -8.15
CA SER A 49 5.80 -7.71 -8.07
C SER A 49 5.46 -8.26 -9.47
N PRO A 50 4.97 -9.50 -9.56
CA PRO A 50 4.47 -10.01 -10.82
C PRO A 50 3.18 -9.30 -11.23
N GLU A 51 2.87 -9.37 -12.51
CA GLU A 51 1.55 -9.02 -13.05
C GLU A 51 0.47 -9.83 -12.30
N PRO A 52 -0.67 -9.24 -11.91
CA PRO A 52 -1.17 -7.89 -12.24
C PRO A 52 -0.84 -6.81 -11.20
N PHE A 53 0.07 -7.06 -10.27
CA PHE A 53 0.29 -6.17 -9.12
C PHE A 53 1.49 -5.25 -9.30
N GLY A 54 2.53 -5.71 -9.99
CA GLY A 54 3.70 -4.91 -10.30
C GLY A 54 3.61 -4.19 -11.64
N GLY A 55 4.72 -3.64 -12.08
CA GLY A 55 4.77 -2.83 -13.31
C GLY A 55 5.66 -1.60 -13.18
N PRO A 56 5.93 -0.90 -14.29
CA PRO A 56 6.72 0.32 -14.29
C PRO A 56 6.07 1.40 -13.43
N LYS A 57 6.87 2.33 -12.89
CA LYS A 57 6.36 3.42 -12.03
C LYS A 57 5.28 4.28 -12.69
N SER A 58 5.33 4.42 -14.02
CA SER A 58 4.35 5.19 -14.81
C SER A 58 3.01 4.46 -14.98
N PHE A 59 3.00 3.14 -14.90
CA PHE A 59 1.80 2.32 -15.07
C PHE A 59 1.91 1.08 -14.15
N PRO A 60 1.77 1.26 -12.83
CA PRO A 60 1.78 0.13 -11.92
C PRO A 60 0.55 -0.74 -12.15
N GLY A 61 0.64 -2.05 -11.98
CA GLY A 61 -0.48 -2.97 -12.23
C GLY A 61 -1.71 -2.70 -11.35
N TYR A 62 -1.52 -2.15 -10.15
CA TYR A 62 -2.61 -1.67 -9.28
C TYR A 62 -3.23 -0.32 -9.71
N TRP A 63 -2.81 0.28 -10.82
CA TRP A 63 -3.38 1.53 -11.33
C TRP A 63 -4.86 1.40 -11.68
N LEU A 64 -5.32 0.20 -12.03
CA LEU A 64 -6.72 -0.09 -12.36
C LEU A 64 -7.65 -0.17 -11.13
N TYR A 65 -7.10 -0.06 -9.92
CA TYR A 65 -7.89 -0.06 -8.70
C TYR A 65 -8.48 1.33 -8.42
N GLU A 66 -9.81 1.43 -8.45
CA GLU A 66 -10.58 2.67 -8.19
C GLU A 66 -11.51 2.54 -6.97
N GLY A 67 -11.42 1.43 -6.22
CA GLY A 67 -12.25 1.21 -5.04
C GLY A 67 -11.92 2.19 -3.92
N THR A 68 -12.89 2.42 -3.03
CA THR A 68 -12.75 3.32 -1.86
C THR A 68 -12.81 2.59 -0.53
N THR A 69 -12.98 1.26 -0.55
CA THR A 69 -13.16 0.44 0.65
C THR A 69 -12.16 -0.72 0.66
N THR A 70 -11.81 -1.19 1.85
CA THR A 70 -10.92 -2.36 2.01
C THR A 70 -11.52 -3.64 1.44
N SER A 71 -12.84 -3.80 1.49
CA SER A 71 -13.55 -4.91 0.84
C SER A 71 -13.35 -4.89 -0.69
N ALA A 72 -13.49 -3.72 -1.32
CA ALA A 72 -13.23 -3.60 -2.76
C ALA A 72 -11.75 -3.88 -3.09
N LEU A 73 -10.82 -3.54 -2.20
CA LEU A 73 -9.39 -3.79 -2.37
C LEU A 73 -9.04 -5.29 -2.38
N ILE A 74 -9.57 -6.06 -1.42
CA ILE A 74 -9.32 -7.52 -1.40
C ILE A 74 -9.99 -8.21 -2.58
N GLU A 75 -11.19 -7.78 -2.98
CA GLU A 75 -11.86 -8.26 -4.18
C GLU A 75 -11.03 -7.96 -5.43
N PHE A 76 -10.49 -6.75 -5.56
CA PHE A 76 -9.62 -6.38 -6.68
C PHE A 76 -8.36 -7.25 -6.75
N ILE A 77 -7.69 -7.49 -5.61
CA ILE A 77 -6.47 -8.28 -5.56
C ILE A 77 -6.74 -9.71 -6.07
N VAL A 78 -7.77 -10.36 -5.52
CA VAL A 78 -8.12 -11.75 -5.87
C VAL A 78 -8.64 -11.83 -7.30
N ASN A 79 -9.55 -10.93 -7.70
CA ASN A 79 -10.09 -10.90 -9.06
C ASN A 79 -9.01 -10.68 -10.11
N SER A 80 -8.06 -9.79 -9.85
CA SER A 80 -6.97 -9.53 -10.78
C SER A 80 -6.09 -10.76 -10.94
N ALA A 81 -5.74 -11.45 -9.85
CA ALA A 81 -4.96 -12.70 -9.92
C ALA A 81 -5.68 -13.77 -10.76
N TYR A 82 -6.98 -13.97 -10.54
CA TYR A 82 -7.76 -14.92 -11.34
C TYR A 82 -7.89 -14.49 -12.80
N ARG A 83 -8.09 -13.20 -13.08
CA ARG A 83 -8.12 -12.68 -14.45
C ARG A 83 -6.83 -12.97 -15.20
N THR A 84 -5.68 -12.72 -14.58
CA THR A 84 -4.37 -13.05 -15.16
C THR A 84 -4.20 -14.55 -15.37
N TYR A 85 -4.64 -15.36 -14.39
CA TYR A 85 -4.64 -16.82 -14.52
C TYR A 85 -5.47 -17.30 -15.70
N TRP A 86 -6.69 -16.80 -15.87
CA TRP A 86 -7.56 -17.22 -16.97
C TRP A 86 -7.12 -16.67 -18.33
N GLY A 87 -6.64 -15.43 -18.36
CA GLY A 87 -6.23 -14.74 -19.58
C GLY A 87 -4.93 -15.28 -20.18
N TRP A 88 -3.92 -15.53 -19.35
CA TRP A 88 -2.58 -15.96 -19.83
C TRP A 88 -2.20 -17.38 -19.41
N LYS A 89 -3.11 -18.10 -18.73
CA LYS A 89 -2.85 -19.45 -18.17
C LYS A 89 -1.66 -19.48 -17.20
N GLY A 90 -1.33 -18.34 -16.60
CA GLY A 90 -0.19 -18.17 -15.70
C GLY A 90 -0.61 -18.17 -14.23
N ARG A 91 0.09 -18.96 -13.39
CA ARG A 91 -0.16 -19.04 -11.94
C ARG A 91 0.55 -17.97 -11.11
N PHE A 92 1.46 -17.19 -11.70
CA PHE A 92 2.33 -16.26 -10.97
C PHE A 92 1.58 -15.24 -10.12
N GLY A 93 0.45 -14.69 -10.59
CA GLY A 93 -0.37 -13.77 -9.82
C GLY A 93 -0.99 -14.45 -8.58
N LEU A 94 -1.53 -15.66 -8.74
CA LEU A 94 -2.09 -16.44 -7.63
C LEU A 94 -1.00 -16.84 -6.61
N ASP A 95 0.15 -17.32 -7.10
CA ASP A 95 1.29 -17.66 -6.24
C ASP A 95 1.78 -16.44 -5.44
N ALA A 96 1.76 -15.25 -6.06
CA ALA A 96 2.14 -14.00 -5.38
C ALA A 96 1.14 -13.62 -4.29
N VAL A 97 -0.17 -13.78 -4.52
CA VAL A 97 -1.19 -13.55 -3.49
C VAL A 97 -0.97 -14.51 -2.32
N VAL A 98 -0.79 -15.81 -2.58
CA VAL A 98 -0.56 -16.81 -1.53
C VAL A 98 0.71 -16.49 -0.74
N SER A 99 1.81 -16.20 -1.44
CA SER A 99 3.07 -15.81 -0.80
C SER A 99 2.93 -14.55 0.05
N ALA A 100 2.17 -13.56 -0.42
CA ALA A 100 1.94 -12.33 0.31
C ALA A 100 1.03 -12.55 1.53
N VAL A 101 -0.03 -13.35 1.43
CA VAL A 101 -0.89 -13.74 2.55
C VAL A 101 -0.08 -14.43 3.63
N ASN A 102 0.71 -15.44 3.27
CA ASN A 102 1.60 -16.13 4.22
C ASN A 102 2.55 -15.13 4.89
N ARG A 103 3.11 -14.19 4.12
CA ARG A 103 3.99 -13.16 4.68
C ARG A 103 3.27 -12.22 5.65
N VAL A 104 2.01 -11.84 5.37
CA VAL A 104 1.20 -11.05 6.30
C VAL A 104 0.98 -11.80 7.62
N LEU A 105 0.68 -13.10 7.55
CA LEU A 105 0.50 -13.95 8.73
C LEU A 105 1.78 -14.04 9.56
N GLU A 106 2.93 -14.25 8.92
CA GLU A 106 4.24 -14.24 9.60
C GLU A 106 4.50 -12.91 10.31
N LEU A 107 4.33 -11.79 9.60
CA LEU A 107 4.60 -10.45 10.15
C LEU A 107 3.75 -10.10 11.38
N HIS A 108 2.53 -10.64 11.47
CA HIS A 108 1.61 -10.36 12.58
C HIS A 108 1.67 -11.41 13.69
N ASN A 109 2.26 -12.59 13.44
CA ASN A 109 2.54 -13.59 14.47
C ASN A 109 3.90 -13.37 15.15
N GLU A 110 4.85 -12.72 14.49
CA GLU A 110 6.17 -12.42 15.05
C GLU A 110 6.14 -11.20 16.00
N THR A 111 6.75 -11.34 17.19
CA THR A 111 6.89 -10.23 18.14
C THR A 111 8.10 -9.34 17.84
N GLY A 112 7.99 -8.02 18.04
CA GLY A 112 9.12 -7.08 18.01
C GLY A 112 9.33 -6.38 16.67
N ARG A 113 10.53 -6.52 16.07
CA ARG A 113 11.01 -5.77 14.89
C ARG A 113 10.06 -5.85 13.67
N PHE A 114 9.31 -6.93 13.56
CA PHE A 114 8.39 -7.18 12.45
C PHE A 114 7.11 -6.33 12.52
N LYS A 115 6.78 -5.78 13.70
CA LYS A 115 5.69 -4.80 13.85
C LYS A 115 5.95 -3.55 13.02
N SER A 116 7.17 -2.98 13.10
CA SER A 116 7.53 -1.78 12.32
C SER A 116 7.48 -2.03 10.82
N LEU A 117 7.85 -3.23 10.38
CA LEU A 117 7.77 -3.61 8.98
C LEU A 117 6.31 -3.81 8.52
N ALA A 118 5.46 -4.40 9.37
CA ALA A 118 4.03 -4.49 9.12
C ALA A 118 3.39 -3.10 9.01
N ASP A 119 3.73 -2.17 9.92
CA ASP A 119 3.28 -0.77 9.86
C ASP A 119 3.68 -0.10 8.55
N GLU A 120 4.92 -0.31 8.09
CA GLU A 120 5.39 0.23 6.81
C GLU A 120 4.55 -0.31 5.64
N TYR A 121 4.27 -1.62 5.61
CA TYR A 121 3.44 -2.21 4.56
C TYR A 121 2.00 -1.71 4.61
N VAL A 122 1.43 -1.53 5.80
CA VAL A 122 0.08 -0.97 5.95
C VAL A 122 0.02 0.44 5.36
N LEU A 123 0.95 1.32 5.75
CA LEU A 123 1.01 2.69 5.24
C LEU A 123 1.18 2.73 3.72
N ARG A 124 2.07 1.87 3.20
CA ARG A 124 2.26 1.73 1.76
C ARG A 124 1.00 1.24 1.06
N GLY A 125 0.31 0.25 1.61
CA GLY A 125 -0.94 -0.27 1.06
C GLY A 125 -2.03 0.78 1.00
N MET A 126 -2.18 1.57 2.07
CA MET A 126 -3.11 2.71 2.12
C MET A 126 -2.76 3.76 1.06
N ASP A 127 -1.47 4.10 0.92
CA ASP A 127 -0.99 5.08 -0.06
C ASP A 127 -1.21 4.61 -1.51
N ARG A 128 -0.88 3.35 -1.82
CA ARG A 128 -1.03 2.76 -3.17
C ARG A 128 -2.47 2.46 -3.55
N SER A 129 -3.34 2.26 -2.57
CA SER A 129 -4.78 2.06 -2.79
C SER A 129 -5.55 3.39 -2.77
N ASN A 130 -4.86 4.54 -2.67
CA ASN A 130 -5.49 5.86 -2.59
C ASN A 130 -6.49 6.03 -1.42
N HIS A 131 -6.30 5.29 -0.33
CA HIS A 131 -7.10 5.40 0.89
C HIS A 131 -6.41 6.26 1.97
N ALA A 132 -5.20 6.77 1.68
CA ALA A 132 -4.45 7.64 2.57
C ALA A 132 -5.04 9.07 2.60
N GLU A 133 -5.76 9.42 3.66
CA GLU A 133 -6.39 10.74 3.81
C GLU A 133 -5.39 11.90 3.84
N TYR A 134 -4.17 11.69 4.32
CA TYR A 134 -3.14 12.74 4.46
C TYR A 134 -2.62 13.28 3.11
N ARG A 135 -2.95 12.65 1.98
CA ARG A 135 -2.69 13.19 0.64
C ARG A 135 -3.71 14.23 0.19
N LYS A 136 -4.83 14.40 0.89
CA LYS A 136 -5.75 15.52 0.66
C LYS A 136 -4.98 16.79 0.98
N VAL A 137 -4.77 17.63 -0.04
CA VAL A 137 -3.98 18.87 -0.06
C VAL A 137 -3.74 19.46 1.34
N SER A 138 -2.57 19.19 1.90
CA SER A 138 -2.11 19.84 3.13
C SER A 138 -1.76 21.28 2.78
N SER A 139 -2.72 22.21 2.98
CA SER A 139 -2.40 23.63 2.95
C SER A 139 -1.59 23.96 4.20
N ILE A 140 -0.32 24.32 4.03
CA ILE A 140 0.45 24.93 5.11
C ILE A 140 -0.31 26.20 5.53
N PRO A 141 -0.69 26.38 6.81
CA PRO A 141 -1.37 27.60 7.23
C PRO A 141 -0.50 28.82 6.91
N ALA A 142 -1.13 29.93 6.49
CA ALA A 142 -0.44 31.18 6.14
C ALA A 142 0.71 31.61 7.10
N PRO A 143 0.60 31.51 8.44
CA PRO A 143 1.70 31.89 9.33
C PRO A 143 2.95 30.98 9.24
N PHE A 144 2.84 29.80 8.64
CA PHE A 144 3.95 28.86 8.45
C PHE A 144 4.39 28.76 6.99
N GLN A 145 3.77 29.51 6.08
CA GLN A 145 4.21 29.62 4.69
C GLN A 145 5.45 30.51 4.67
N PHE A 146 6.59 29.95 4.25
CA PHE A 146 7.83 30.71 4.12
C PHE A 146 7.71 31.61 2.89
N PHE A 147 7.48 32.91 3.12
CA PHE A 147 7.61 33.93 2.08
C PHE A 147 9.09 34.27 1.96
N GLY A 148 9.80 33.54 1.07
CA GLY A 148 11.17 33.89 0.73
C GLY A 148 11.19 35.29 0.11
N THR A 149 11.74 36.27 0.83
CA THR A 149 12.14 37.56 0.25
C THR A 149 13.65 37.58 0.09
N SER A 150 14.13 37.34 -1.14
CA SER A 150 15.05 38.24 -1.87
C SER A 150 15.81 37.49 -2.98
N ASP A 151 15.90 38.14 -4.14
CA ASP A 151 16.66 37.72 -5.33
C ASP A 151 18.18 37.95 -5.19
N ASN A 152 18.74 38.01 -3.97
CA ASN A 152 20.16 38.29 -3.77
C ASN A 152 20.85 37.14 -3.04
N ALA A 153 21.75 36.45 -3.76
CA ALA A 153 22.51 35.29 -3.29
C ALA A 153 23.46 35.56 -2.10
N GLU A 154 23.60 36.82 -1.66
CA GLU A 154 24.46 37.20 -0.54
C GLU A 154 23.81 37.03 0.84
N ASP A 155 22.47 37.01 0.93
CA ASP A 155 21.75 36.93 2.23
C ASP A 155 21.57 35.51 2.78
N LEU A 156 21.73 34.47 1.95
CA LEU A 156 21.54 33.07 2.37
C LEU A 156 22.59 32.58 3.38
N ASN A 157 23.79 33.18 3.38
CA ASN A 157 24.81 32.85 4.37
C ASN A 157 24.53 33.47 5.75
N ALA A 158 23.80 34.58 5.84
CA ALA A 158 23.49 35.21 7.13
C ALA A 158 22.45 34.41 7.94
N VAL A 159 21.52 33.73 7.27
CA VAL A 159 20.47 32.93 7.91
C VAL A 159 20.99 31.58 8.41
N TYR A 160 21.98 30.99 7.74
CA TYR A 160 22.55 29.71 8.16
C TYR A 160 23.45 29.80 9.40
N PHE A 161 24.05 30.95 9.69
CA PHE A 161 24.92 31.11 10.86
C PHE A 161 24.17 31.43 12.16
N SER A 162 22.98 32.05 12.12
CA SER A 162 22.24 32.38 13.36
C SER A 162 21.50 31.19 13.98
N ALA A 163 21.15 30.17 13.20
CA ALA A 163 20.45 28.98 13.68
C ALA A 163 21.36 28.00 14.46
N TRP A 164 22.69 28.07 14.26
CA TRP A 164 23.65 27.22 14.97
C TRP A 164 24.13 27.81 16.31
N ASP A 165 24.03 29.12 16.52
CA ASP A 165 24.47 29.77 17.77
C ASP A 165 23.42 29.77 18.90
N VAL A 166 22.16 29.47 18.60
CA VAL A 166 21.12 29.33 19.66
C VAL A 166 21.31 28.04 20.48
N ARG A 167 22.13 27.10 20.03
CA ARG A 167 22.37 25.82 20.71
C ARG A 167 23.56 25.82 21.69
N ARG A 168 24.25 26.95 21.90
CA ARG A 168 25.39 27.06 22.83
C ARG A 168 25.11 27.80 24.15
N ASN A 169 23.90 28.32 24.36
CA ASN A 169 23.56 29.08 25.58
C ASN A 169 22.52 28.38 26.49
N ILE A 170 22.29 27.07 26.34
CA ILE A 170 21.36 26.31 27.19
C ILE A 170 22.07 25.32 28.15
N ASP A 171 23.40 25.19 28.06
CA ASP A 171 24.18 24.27 28.92
C ASP A 171 25.11 24.98 29.92
N SER A 172 24.77 26.20 30.35
CA SER A 172 25.52 26.91 31.39
C SER A 172 24.62 27.72 32.33
N GLU A 173 23.75 27.03 33.07
CA GLU A 173 23.31 27.42 34.41
C GLU A 173 23.32 26.21 35.34
#